data_AF-A0A4P5UR03-F1
#
_entry.id   AF-A0A4P5UR03-F1
#
_cell.length_a   1.000
_cell.length_b   1.000
_cell.length_c   1.000
_cell.angle_alpha   90.00
_cell.angle_beta   90.00
_cell.angle_gamma   90.00
#
_symmetry.space_group_name_H-M   'P 1'
#
loop_
_entity.id
_entity.type
_entity.pdbx_description
1 polymer ?
#
loop_
_entity_poly.entity_id
_entity_poly.type
_entity_poly.pdbx_seq_one_letter_code
_entity_poly.pdbx_strand_id
1 'polypeptide(L)'
;MHIQHETKPWWHISLTKQILFGLVFGIFLGWIAPEFSSSLSFMRDIFLNLIKSIIAPLVFSTIVIGIAGGGDLKKVGRIGAKSILYFEIVTTIALFLGLAVVNIVQPGFGIVLNGDPGTLGAIAQNHPKTLIETIVHVFPSSVIDAMAKGDVLQIVAFSIVFAMALTAIGEKGKPIVDMCESLAQIMFKFTGFIMLFAPFGVGAAMAVTISHQGLGVLANLGMLIISLYLALVLFVVFILGAVVLLFRVPLKPFLKAVREPFILAFVTTSSESALPKAMQNMERLGVPKRIVGFVMPTGYSFNLDGTTLYLAMASVFVAQAAATTIPGFTFTFEQQIMMMLSLMITSKGVAAVPRASLVILLATLSSFLPPGIGALGVAMIFGIDELMDMARTSVNLLGNCLATVVIARWEGEFNDQKAEVFGTEDEVMESALIQ
;
A
#
# COMPACT_ATOMS: atom_id res chain seq x y z
N MET A 1 -1.10 -16.62 -25.46
CA MET A 1 -1.86 -15.46 -25.98
C MET A 1 -0.85 -14.35 -26.19
N HIS A 2 -0.54 -13.99 -27.44
CA HIS A 2 0.43 -12.93 -27.77
C HIS A 2 -0.09 -11.59 -27.22
N ILE A 3 0.55 -11.07 -26.16
CA ILE A 3 0.32 -9.69 -25.73
C ILE A 3 1.12 -8.82 -26.71
N GLN A 4 0.45 -8.33 -27.74
CA GLN A 4 1.00 -7.26 -28.57
C GLN A 4 1.19 -6.03 -27.68
N HIS A 5 2.44 -5.58 -27.52
CA HIS A 5 2.71 -4.26 -26.98
C HIS A 5 2.25 -3.23 -28.02
N GLU A 6 1.00 -2.80 -27.93
CA GLU A 6 0.57 -1.57 -28.59
C GLU A 6 1.41 -0.42 -28.02
N THR A 7 2.33 0.08 -28.83
CA THR A 7 3.07 1.30 -28.53
C THR A 7 2.09 2.47 -28.64
N LYS A 8 1.52 2.85 -27.51
CA LYS A 8 0.60 4.00 -27.45
C LYS A 8 1.34 5.25 -27.97
N PRO A 9 0.72 6.06 -28.84
CA PRO A 9 1.37 7.23 -29.45
C PRO A 9 1.82 8.25 -28.39
N TRP A 10 2.86 9.02 -28.72
CA TRP A 10 3.56 9.97 -27.85
C TRP A 10 2.72 11.11 -27.25
N TRP A 11 1.49 11.30 -27.75
CA TRP A 11 0.51 12.24 -27.22
C TRP A 11 -0.37 11.67 -26.09
N HIS A 12 -0.29 10.36 -25.80
CA HIS A 12 -1.02 9.78 -24.67
C HIS A 12 -0.38 10.23 -23.35
N ILE A 13 -1.02 11.20 -22.70
CA ILE A 13 -0.69 11.62 -21.35
C ILE A 13 -0.91 10.41 -20.42
N SER A 14 0.14 9.99 -19.70
CA SER A 14 0.03 8.89 -18.73
C SER A 14 -0.98 9.22 -17.65
N LEU A 15 -1.60 8.20 -17.06
CA LEU A 15 -2.63 8.40 -16.03
C LEU A 15 -2.10 9.25 -14.86
N THR A 16 -0.88 8.99 -14.38
CA THR A 16 -0.19 9.80 -13.37
C THR A 16 -0.10 11.28 -13.76
N LYS A 17 0.25 11.60 -15.02
CA LYS A 17 0.27 13.00 -15.49
C LYS A 17 -1.12 13.62 -15.52
N GLN A 18 -2.16 12.86 -15.91
CA GLN A 18 -3.54 13.33 -15.87
C GLN A 18 -3.99 13.63 -14.43
N ILE A 19 -3.60 12.78 -13.48
CA ILE A 19 -3.90 12.96 -12.05
C ILE A 19 -3.18 14.19 -11.50
N LEU A 20 -1.89 14.39 -11.81
CA LEU A 20 -1.14 15.57 -11.40
C LEU A 20 -1.75 16.85 -11.99
N PHE A 21 -2.19 16.81 -13.25
CA PHE A 21 -2.92 17.91 -13.84
C PHE A 21 -4.24 18.17 -13.11
N GLY A 22 -5.02 17.11 -12.81
CA GLY A 22 -6.24 17.19 -12.02
C GLY A 22 -6.03 17.80 -10.63
N LEU A 23 -4.95 17.40 -9.94
CA LEU A 23 -4.52 17.96 -8.66
C LEU A 23 -4.26 19.47 -8.76
N VAL A 24 -3.39 19.91 -9.68
CA VAL A 24 -3.04 21.32 -9.84
C VAL A 24 -4.27 22.15 -10.25
N PHE A 25 -5.08 21.62 -11.17
CA PHE A 25 -6.32 22.25 -11.60
C PHE A 25 -7.33 22.37 -10.45
N GLY A 26 -7.48 21.31 -9.65
CA GLY A 26 -8.34 21.29 -8.48
C GLY A 26 -7.92 22.32 -7.43
N ILE A 27 -6.63 22.42 -7.12
CA ILE A 27 -6.10 23.46 -6.22
C ILE A 27 -6.44 24.86 -6.74
N PHE A 28 -6.19 25.12 -8.03
CA PHE A 28 -6.47 26.42 -8.64
C PHE A 28 -7.96 26.75 -8.57
N LEU A 29 -8.82 25.81 -8.96
CA LEU A 29 -10.28 25.96 -8.95
C LEU A 29 -10.82 26.21 -7.54
N GLY A 30 -10.34 25.45 -6.55
CA GLY A 30 -10.68 25.60 -5.14
C GLY A 30 -10.36 26.99 -4.59
N TRP A 31 -9.28 27.61 -5.08
CA TRP A 31 -8.87 28.94 -4.68
C TRP A 31 -9.68 30.06 -5.37
N ILE A 32 -9.90 29.96 -6.68
CA ILE A 32 -10.56 31.03 -7.46
C ILE A 32 -12.09 30.98 -7.41
N ALA A 33 -12.67 29.80 -7.22
CA ALA A 33 -14.11 29.58 -7.22
C ALA A 33 -14.54 28.63 -6.09
N PRO A 34 -14.46 29.05 -4.81
CA PRO A 34 -14.73 28.18 -3.65
C PRO A 34 -16.17 27.63 -3.61
N GLU A 35 -17.17 28.43 -4.00
CA GLU A 35 -18.58 28.01 -4.02
C GLU A 35 -18.82 26.89 -5.05
N PHE A 36 -18.33 27.09 -6.28
CA PHE A 36 -18.39 26.05 -7.32
C PHE A 36 -17.61 24.81 -6.91
N SER A 37 -16.43 24.98 -6.32
CA SER A 37 -15.60 23.86 -5.88
C SER A 37 -16.27 23.02 -4.80
N SER A 38 -16.99 23.63 -3.87
CA SER A 38 -17.78 22.93 -2.85
C SER A 38 -18.89 22.07 -3.48
N SER A 39 -19.44 22.50 -4.61
CA SER A 39 -20.43 21.71 -5.38
C SER A 39 -19.85 20.47 -6.06
N LEU A 40 -18.52 20.36 -6.19
CA LEU A 40 -17.85 19.18 -6.75
C LEU A 40 -17.71 18.01 -5.76
N SER A 41 -18.22 18.17 -4.53
CA SER A 41 -18.21 17.12 -3.49
C SER A 41 -18.81 15.79 -3.98
N PHE A 42 -19.86 15.82 -4.80
CA PHE A 42 -20.44 14.59 -5.37
C PHE A 42 -19.44 13.78 -6.21
N MET A 43 -18.55 14.44 -6.95
CA MET A 43 -17.57 13.77 -7.82
C MET A 43 -16.48 13.08 -6.99
N ARG A 44 -16.04 13.75 -5.93
CA ARG A 44 -15.19 13.15 -4.89
C ARG A 44 -15.87 11.95 -4.25
N ASP A 45 -17.13 12.10 -3.84
CA ASP A 45 -17.87 11.07 -3.09
C ASP A 45 -18.18 9.84 -3.95
N ILE A 46 -18.53 10.02 -5.23
CA ILE A 46 -18.65 8.93 -6.19
C ILE A 46 -17.33 8.14 -6.26
N PHE A 47 -16.20 8.83 -6.43
CA PHE A 47 -14.90 8.17 -6.49
C PHE A 47 -14.60 7.40 -5.19
N LEU A 48 -14.80 8.01 -4.03
CA LEU A 48 -14.57 7.35 -2.74
C LEU A 48 -15.49 6.13 -2.54
N ASN A 49 -16.74 6.19 -2.99
CA ASN A 49 -17.66 5.06 -2.91
C ASN A 49 -17.26 3.91 -3.85
N LEU A 50 -16.76 4.23 -5.05
CA LEU A 50 -16.20 3.24 -5.96
C LEU A 50 -14.96 2.55 -5.38
N ILE A 51 -14.12 3.29 -4.64
CA ILE A 51 -12.98 2.71 -3.91
C ILE A 51 -13.47 1.84 -2.74
N LYS A 52 -14.45 2.30 -1.96
CA LYS A 52 -15.04 1.55 -0.85
C LYS A 52 -15.66 0.22 -1.26
N SER A 53 -16.25 0.13 -2.46
CA SER A 53 -16.89 -1.11 -2.93
C SER A 53 -15.91 -2.22 -3.30
N ILE A 54 -14.64 -1.88 -3.58
CA ILE A 54 -13.56 -2.84 -3.86
C ILE A 54 -13.13 -3.57 -2.58
N ILE A 55 -13.18 -2.88 -1.43
CA ILE A 55 -12.49 -3.25 -0.20
C ILE A 55 -12.84 -4.66 0.28
N ALA A 56 -14.12 -4.90 0.55
CA ALA A 56 -14.58 -6.16 1.13
C ALA A 56 -14.27 -7.40 0.28
N PRO A 57 -14.65 -7.47 -1.01
CA PRO A 57 -14.37 -8.64 -1.84
C PRO A 57 -12.87 -8.84 -2.07
N LEU A 58 -12.11 -7.75 -2.21
CA LEU A 58 -10.68 -7.83 -2.46
C LEU A 58 -9.92 -8.31 -1.22
N VAL A 59 -10.15 -7.71 -0.06
CA VAL A 59 -9.47 -8.11 1.19
C VAL A 59 -9.79 -9.57 1.54
N PHE A 60 -11.06 -9.97 1.44
CA PHE A 60 -11.45 -11.36 1.72
C PHE A 60 -10.73 -12.35 0.79
N SER A 61 -10.86 -12.15 -0.54
CA SER A 61 -10.28 -13.07 -1.51
C SER A 61 -8.76 -13.17 -1.38
N THR A 62 -8.08 -12.04 -1.21
CA THR A 62 -6.63 -11.98 -1.14
C THR A 62 -6.06 -12.64 0.12
N ILE A 63 -6.68 -12.47 1.28
CA ILE A 63 -6.26 -13.15 2.52
C ILE A 63 -6.48 -14.66 2.41
N VAL A 64 -7.63 -15.08 1.86
CA VAL A 64 -7.93 -16.50 1.66
C VAL A 64 -6.91 -17.16 0.73
N ILE A 65 -6.57 -16.53 -0.40
CA ILE A 65 -5.51 -17.02 -1.29
C ILE A 65 -4.16 -17.03 -0.57
N GLY A 66 -3.83 -15.97 0.17
CA GLY A 66 -2.54 -15.84 0.85
C GLY A 66 -2.28 -16.94 1.88
N ILE A 67 -3.31 -17.37 2.61
CA ILE A 67 -3.21 -18.43 3.64
C ILE A 67 -3.46 -19.82 3.05
N ALA A 68 -4.54 -19.99 2.28
CA ALA A 68 -5.00 -21.30 1.83
C ALA A 68 -4.58 -21.68 0.41
N GLY A 69 -4.28 -20.70 -0.45
CA GLY A 69 -3.74 -20.91 -1.80
C GLY A 69 -2.24 -21.22 -1.82
N GLY A 70 -1.56 -21.02 -0.69
CA GLY A 70 -0.15 -21.39 -0.49
C GLY A 70 0.10 -22.90 -0.42
N GLY A 71 -0.58 -23.73 -1.22
CA GLY A 71 -0.35 -25.18 -1.31
C GLY A 71 1.11 -25.56 -1.63
N ASP A 72 1.89 -24.62 -2.19
CA ASP A 72 3.33 -24.76 -2.42
C ASP A 72 4.22 -24.30 -1.27
N LEU A 73 3.70 -23.67 -0.20
CA LEU A 73 4.50 -23.40 1.02
C LEU A 73 5.05 -24.70 1.62
N LYS A 74 4.34 -25.83 1.48
CA LYS A 74 4.87 -27.15 1.83
C LYS A 74 5.98 -27.64 0.89
N LYS A 75 5.93 -27.28 -0.40
CA LYS A 75 6.95 -27.65 -1.41
C LYS A 75 8.18 -26.72 -1.39
N VAL A 76 8.03 -25.50 -0.89
CA VAL A 76 9.04 -24.44 -0.81
C VAL A 76 9.41 -24.14 0.67
N GLY A 77 9.12 -25.09 1.58
CA GLY A 77 9.13 -24.97 3.04
C GLY A 77 10.09 -23.95 3.65
N ARG A 78 11.40 -24.23 3.57
CA ARG A 78 12.42 -23.38 4.21
C ARG A 78 12.52 -21.99 3.59
N ILE A 79 12.46 -21.89 2.26
CA ILE A 79 12.51 -20.62 1.52
C ILE A 79 11.30 -19.76 1.87
N GLY A 80 10.11 -20.36 1.93
CA GLY A 80 8.87 -19.70 2.33
C GLY A 80 8.94 -19.15 3.75
N ALA A 81 9.30 -19.99 4.72
CA ALA A 81 9.39 -19.57 6.13
C ALA A 81 10.42 -18.45 6.34
N LYS A 82 11.60 -18.54 5.71
CA LYS A 82 12.62 -17.49 5.78
C LYS A 82 12.15 -16.18 5.14
N SER A 83 11.43 -16.27 4.02
CA SER A 83 10.89 -15.10 3.32
C SER A 83 9.85 -14.37 4.18
N ILE A 84 8.87 -15.09 4.72
CA ILE A 84 7.87 -14.50 5.61
C ILE A 84 8.50 -13.90 6.87
N LEU A 85 9.47 -14.59 7.49
CA LEU A 85 10.19 -14.06 8.64
C LEU A 85 10.94 -12.76 8.29
N TYR A 86 11.63 -12.73 7.15
CA TYR A 86 12.31 -11.53 6.68
C TYR A 86 11.31 -10.39 6.44
N PHE A 87 10.22 -10.65 5.72
CA PHE A 87 9.19 -9.66 5.43
C PHE A 87 8.59 -9.08 6.71
N GLU A 88 8.28 -9.93 7.70
CA GLU A 88 7.72 -9.49 8.98
C GLU A 88 8.65 -8.52 9.70
N ILE A 89 9.93 -8.86 9.79
CA ILE A 89 10.92 -8.06 10.51
C ILE A 89 11.07 -6.70 9.83
N VAL A 90 11.28 -6.70 8.51
CA VAL A 90 11.57 -5.47 7.76
C VAL A 90 10.35 -4.54 7.70
N THR A 91 9.16 -5.08 7.42
CA THR A 91 7.91 -4.29 7.40
C THR A 91 7.56 -3.74 8.78
N THR A 92 7.79 -4.51 9.86
CA THR A 92 7.58 -4.04 11.24
C THR A 92 8.48 -2.85 11.56
N ILE A 93 9.76 -2.92 11.19
CA ILE A 93 10.69 -1.80 11.38
C ILE A 93 10.25 -0.59 10.55
N ALA A 94 9.82 -0.79 9.29
CA ALA A 94 9.30 0.28 8.43
C ALA A 94 8.09 0.98 9.05
N LEU A 95 7.17 0.20 9.63
CA LEU A 95 5.97 0.67 10.30
C LEU A 95 6.31 1.58 11.49
N PHE A 96 7.18 1.10 12.38
CA PHE A 96 7.59 1.87 13.56
C PHE A 96 8.44 3.10 13.21
N LEU A 97 9.23 3.04 12.14
CA LEU A 97 9.93 4.21 11.62
C LEU A 97 8.94 5.27 11.13
N GLY A 98 7.90 4.87 10.39
CA GLY A 98 6.82 5.76 9.98
C GLY A 98 6.11 6.40 11.18
N LEU A 99 5.76 5.58 12.18
CA LEU A 99 5.16 6.03 13.44
C LEU A 99 6.05 7.06 14.16
N ALA A 100 7.35 6.81 14.23
CA ALA A 100 8.30 7.72 14.88
C ALA A 100 8.37 9.06 14.14
N VAL A 101 8.56 9.04 12.81
CA VAL A 101 8.68 10.27 12.00
C VAL A 101 7.43 11.12 12.08
N VAL A 102 6.22 10.53 11.95
CA VAL A 102 4.98 11.31 11.99
C VAL A 102 4.67 11.90 13.37
N ASN A 103 5.07 11.22 14.46
CA ASN A 103 4.92 11.78 15.81
C ASN A 103 5.93 12.90 16.12
N ILE A 104 7.09 12.90 15.47
CA ILE A 104 8.09 13.96 15.60
C ILE A 104 7.69 15.19 14.78
N VAL A 105 7.31 15.00 13.51
CA VAL A 105 7.01 16.11 12.60
C VAL A 105 5.61 16.67 12.82
N GLN A 106 4.66 15.82 13.22
CA GLN A 106 3.26 16.16 13.48
C GLN A 106 2.56 16.91 12.33
N PRO A 107 2.64 16.41 11.07
CA PRO A 107 2.12 17.12 9.91
C PRO A 107 0.60 17.35 9.95
N GLY A 108 -0.16 16.54 10.70
CA GLY A 108 -1.62 16.68 10.81
C GLY A 108 -2.09 17.66 11.88
N PHE A 109 -1.17 18.18 12.71
CA PHE A 109 -1.53 19.12 13.77
C PHE A 109 -2.01 20.46 13.20
N GLY A 110 -3.08 21.02 13.78
CA GLY A 110 -3.64 22.31 13.36
C GLY A 110 -4.61 22.23 12.17
N ILE A 111 -4.82 21.05 11.58
CA ILE A 111 -5.79 20.84 10.51
C ILE A 111 -7.19 20.63 11.11
N VAL A 112 -8.17 21.39 10.63
CA VAL A 112 -9.58 21.17 10.97
C VAL A 112 -10.27 20.44 9.82
N LEU A 113 -10.76 19.23 10.09
CA LEU A 113 -11.51 18.40 9.15
C LEU A 113 -12.95 18.89 9.08
N ASN A 114 -13.23 19.79 8.14
CA ASN A 114 -14.59 20.27 7.90
C ASN A 114 -15.41 19.22 7.13
N GLY A 115 -16.51 18.76 7.75
CA GLY A 115 -17.54 17.90 7.16
C GLY A 115 -18.93 18.53 7.34
N ASP A 116 -19.96 17.91 6.79
CA ASP A 116 -21.34 18.42 6.88
C ASP A 116 -21.76 18.58 8.38
N PRO A 117 -22.35 19.70 8.83
CA PRO A 117 -22.59 19.98 10.26
C PRO A 117 -23.42 18.91 10.98
N GLY A 118 -24.34 18.26 10.27
CA GLY A 118 -25.14 17.15 10.80
C GLY A 118 -24.33 15.89 11.06
N THR A 119 -23.26 15.66 10.31
CA THR A 119 -22.34 14.53 10.53
C THR A 119 -21.47 14.79 11.76
N LEU A 120 -20.94 16.01 11.92
CA LEU A 120 -20.08 16.39 13.06
C LEU A 120 -20.82 16.37 14.42
N GLY A 121 -22.10 16.73 14.45
CA GLY A 121 -22.93 16.68 15.67
C GLY A 121 -23.21 15.24 16.16
N ALA A 122 -23.38 14.28 15.25
CA ALA A 122 -23.55 12.86 15.59
C ALA A 122 -22.21 12.19 15.97
N ILE A 123 -21.09 12.73 15.48
CA ILE A 123 -19.72 12.24 15.74
C ILE A 123 -19.30 12.51 17.19
N ALA A 124 -19.68 13.66 17.77
CA ALA A 124 -19.30 14.08 19.11
C ALA A 124 -19.87 13.20 20.25
N GLN A 125 -20.85 12.32 19.96
CA GLN A 125 -21.46 11.43 20.96
C GLN A 125 -20.85 10.03 21.00
N ASN A 126 -19.88 9.71 20.14
CA ASN A 126 -19.23 8.40 20.14
C ASN A 126 -17.97 8.40 21.01
N HIS A 127 -18.01 7.65 22.11
CA HIS A 127 -16.83 7.41 22.94
C HIS A 127 -15.82 6.51 22.19
N PRO A 128 -14.49 6.77 22.32
CA PRO A 128 -13.49 5.84 21.83
C PRO A 128 -13.66 4.48 22.52
N LYS A 129 -13.66 3.40 21.73
CA LYS A 129 -13.80 2.04 22.25
C LYS A 129 -12.70 1.74 23.25
N THR A 130 -13.06 1.08 24.35
CA THR A 130 -12.05 0.57 25.30
C THR A 130 -11.18 -0.51 24.65
N LEU A 131 -10.04 -0.84 25.27
CA LEU A 131 -9.11 -1.86 24.74
C LEU A 131 -9.81 -3.24 24.63
N ILE A 132 -10.64 -3.58 25.62
CA ILE A 132 -11.45 -4.82 25.62
C ILE A 132 -12.51 -4.77 24.52
N GLU A 133 -13.23 -3.66 24.37
CA GLU A 133 -14.21 -3.49 23.28
C GLU A 133 -13.55 -3.60 21.90
N THR A 134 -12.33 -3.07 21.73
CA THR A 134 -11.57 -3.16 20.49
C THR A 134 -11.21 -4.62 20.19
N ILE A 135 -10.75 -5.39 21.19
CA ILE A 135 -10.45 -6.83 21.02
C ILE A 135 -11.71 -7.61 20.65
N VAL A 136 -12.83 -7.38 21.35
CA VAL A 136 -14.11 -8.06 21.03
C VAL A 136 -14.58 -7.68 19.63
N HIS A 137 -14.42 -6.42 19.25
CA HIS A 137 -14.81 -5.90 17.94
C HIS A 137 -14.03 -6.53 16.77
N VAL A 138 -12.82 -7.07 17.00
CA VAL A 138 -12.08 -7.83 15.97
C VAL A 138 -12.91 -9.00 15.43
N PHE A 139 -13.75 -9.61 16.25
CA PHE A 139 -14.52 -10.79 15.87
C PHE A 139 -15.95 -10.40 15.44
N PRO A 140 -16.30 -10.49 14.15
CA PRO A 140 -17.64 -10.15 13.70
C PRO A 140 -18.69 -11.14 14.21
N SER A 141 -19.84 -10.63 14.62
CA SER A 141 -21.05 -11.44 14.81
C SER A 141 -21.70 -11.85 13.47
N SER A 142 -21.46 -11.07 12.41
CA SER A 142 -21.92 -11.35 11.04
C SER A 142 -20.90 -10.80 10.03
N VAL A 143 -20.36 -11.68 9.18
CA VAL A 143 -19.44 -11.26 8.10
C VAL A 143 -20.14 -10.38 7.07
N ILE A 144 -21.42 -10.62 6.80
CA ILE A 144 -22.18 -9.83 5.82
C ILE A 144 -22.39 -8.40 6.34
N ASP A 145 -22.67 -8.23 7.63
CA ASP A 145 -22.78 -6.90 8.25
C ASP A 145 -21.43 -6.17 8.25
N ALA A 146 -20.34 -6.88 8.56
CA ALA A 146 -18.98 -6.32 8.49
C ALA A 146 -18.64 -5.84 7.07
N MET A 147 -18.94 -6.63 6.04
CA MET A 147 -18.76 -6.26 4.64
C MET A 147 -19.63 -5.08 4.22
N ALA A 148 -20.88 -5.03 4.65
CA ALA A 148 -21.81 -3.94 4.34
C ALA A 148 -21.38 -2.61 4.98
N LYS A 149 -20.86 -2.66 6.22
CA LYS A 149 -20.38 -1.48 6.95
C LYS A 149 -18.94 -1.09 6.63
N GLY A 150 -18.21 -1.92 5.89
CA GLY A 150 -16.80 -1.68 5.54
C GLY A 150 -15.83 -1.89 6.71
N ASP A 151 -16.18 -2.76 7.67
CA ASP A 151 -15.32 -3.07 8.81
C ASP A 151 -14.23 -4.09 8.41
N VAL A 152 -13.09 -3.58 7.95
CA VAL A 152 -12.01 -4.43 7.45
C VAL A 152 -11.34 -5.24 8.54
N LEU A 153 -11.25 -4.73 9.77
CA LEU A 153 -10.65 -5.49 10.86
C LEU A 153 -11.42 -6.79 11.10
N GLN A 154 -12.75 -6.71 11.09
CA GLN A 154 -13.63 -7.86 11.16
C GLN A 154 -13.53 -8.79 9.95
N ILE A 155 -13.50 -8.22 8.73
CA ILE A 155 -13.34 -8.99 7.49
C ILE A 155 -12.03 -9.78 7.51
N VAL A 156 -10.93 -9.16 7.95
CA VAL A 156 -9.60 -9.77 8.06
C VAL A 156 -9.62 -10.92 9.07
N ALA A 157 -10.14 -10.69 10.29
CA ALA A 157 -10.20 -11.70 11.32
C ALA A 157 -11.03 -12.92 10.87
N PHE A 158 -12.19 -12.68 10.27
CA PHE A 158 -13.00 -13.74 9.66
C PHE A 158 -12.24 -14.48 8.56
N SER A 159 -11.59 -13.75 7.64
CA SER A 159 -10.85 -14.32 6.51
C SER A 159 -9.72 -15.23 6.96
N ILE A 160 -9.00 -14.87 8.03
CA ILE A 160 -7.93 -15.70 8.60
C ILE A 160 -8.49 -17.03 9.13
N VAL A 161 -9.55 -16.97 9.95
CA VAL A 161 -10.19 -18.18 10.51
C VAL A 161 -10.78 -19.04 9.39
N PHE A 162 -11.45 -18.42 8.42
CA PHE A 162 -12.02 -19.08 7.25
C PHE A 162 -10.94 -19.78 6.42
N ALA A 163 -9.82 -19.10 6.16
CA ALA A 163 -8.72 -19.68 5.38
C ALA A 163 -8.00 -20.81 6.12
N MET A 164 -7.87 -20.74 7.45
CA MET A 164 -7.37 -21.85 8.27
C MET A 164 -8.28 -23.07 8.17
N ALA A 165 -9.59 -22.89 8.26
CA ALA A 165 -10.57 -23.97 8.10
C ALA A 165 -10.54 -24.55 6.68
N LEU A 166 -10.40 -23.70 5.66
CA LEU A 166 -10.28 -24.10 4.27
C LEU A 166 -8.99 -24.91 4.02
N THR A 167 -7.89 -24.53 4.65
CA THR A 167 -6.64 -25.29 4.59
C THR A 167 -6.79 -26.64 5.28
N ALA A 168 -7.50 -26.69 6.42
CA ALA A 168 -7.72 -27.91 7.19
C ALA A 168 -8.62 -28.93 6.47
N ILE A 169 -9.55 -28.49 5.62
CA ILE A 169 -10.45 -29.40 4.86
C ILE A 169 -9.75 -30.07 3.65
N GLY A 170 -8.56 -29.59 3.26
CA GLY A 170 -7.75 -30.15 2.18
C GLY A 170 -8.36 -29.94 0.79
N GLU A 171 -8.29 -30.96 -0.07
CA GLU A 171 -8.71 -30.91 -1.49
C GLU A 171 -10.15 -30.39 -1.69
N LYS A 172 -11.07 -30.64 -0.75
CA LYS A 172 -12.44 -30.13 -0.83
C LYS A 172 -12.53 -28.59 -0.79
N GLY A 173 -11.52 -27.92 -0.24
CA GLY A 173 -11.44 -26.46 -0.18
C GLY A 173 -10.97 -25.82 -1.48
N LYS A 174 -10.34 -26.60 -2.38
CA LYS A 174 -9.71 -26.08 -3.60
C LYS A 174 -10.64 -25.25 -4.49
N PRO A 175 -11.91 -25.63 -4.77
CA PRO A 175 -12.81 -24.81 -5.58
C PRO A 175 -13.04 -23.41 -5.01
N ILE A 176 -13.01 -23.25 -3.68
CA ILE A 176 -13.17 -21.95 -3.03
C ILE A 176 -11.89 -21.12 -3.14
N VAL A 177 -10.71 -21.74 -3.09
CA VAL A 177 -9.44 -21.05 -3.38
C VAL A 177 -9.44 -20.52 -4.81
N ASP A 178 -9.77 -21.38 -5.79
CA ASP A 178 -9.79 -21.02 -7.22
C ASP A 178 -10.81 -19.89 -7.50
N MET A 179 -11.96 -19.95 -6.82
CA MET A 179 -12.96 -18.86 -6.86
C MET A 179 -12.41 -17.57 -6.26
N CYS A 180 -11.72 -17.63 -5.11
CA CYS A 180 -11.12 -16.45 -4.50
C CYS A 180 -10.04 -15.85 -5.42
N GLU A 181 -9.20 -16.69 -6.04
CA GLU A 181 -8.19 -16.24 -7.01
C GLU A 181 -8.83 -15.49 -8.18
N SER A 182 -9.89 -16.07 -8.76
CA SER A 182 -10.66 -15.43 -9.83
C SER A 182 -11.27 -14.10 -9.36
N LEU A 183 -11.85 -14.07 -8.16
CA LEU A 183 -12.44 -12.86 -7.57
C LEU A 183 -11.40 -11.77 -7.38
N ALA A 184 -10.22 -12.09 -6.85
CA ALA A 184 -9.12 -11.14 -6.68
C ALA A 184 -8.70 -10.53 -8.03
N GLN A 185 -8.50 -11.37 -9.06
CA GLN A 185 -8.15 -10.92 -10.41
C GLN A 185 -9.23 -9.99 -11.01
N ILE A 186 -10.51 -10.32 -10.84
CA ILE A 186 -11.62 -9.46 -11.28
C ILE A 186 -11.58 -8.13 -10.54
N MET A 187 -11.38 -8.13 -9.22
CA MET A 187 -11.30 -6.90 -8.42
C MET A 187 -10.09 -6.03 -8.80
N PHE A 188 -8.96 -6.61 -9.18
CA PHE A 188 -7.84 -5.86 -9.75
C PHE A 188 -8.21 -5.19 -11.07
N LYS A 189 -8.87 -5.91 -11.98
CA LYS A 189 -9.35 -5.33 -13.25
C LYS A 189 -10.38 -4.22 -13.02
N PHE A 190 -11.30 -4.44 -12.08
CA PHE A 190 -12.33 -3.48 -11.67
C PHE A 190 -11.69 -2.19 -11.13
N THR A 191 -10.65 -2.33 -10.30
CA THR A 191 -9.86 -1.19 -9.81
C THR A 191 -9.26 -0.40 -10.98
N GLY A 192 -8.71 -1.09 -11.99
CA GLY A 192 -8.20 -0.45 -13.20
C GLY A 192 -9.23 0.42 -13.94
N PHE A 193 -10.50 0.01 -13.99
CA PHE A 193 -11.56 0.84 -14.59
C PHE A 193 -11.87 2.08 -13.77
N ILE A 194 -11.97 1.95 -12.44
CA ILE A 194 -12.21 3.08 -11.54
C ILE A 194 -11.08 4.10 -11.61
N MET A 195 -9.84 3.63 -11.78
CA MET A 195 -8.67 4.50 -11.88
C MET A 195 -8.70 5.41 -13.10
N LEU A 196 -9.47 5.10 -14.16
CA LEU A 196 -9.68 6.04 -15.28
C LEU A 196 -10.45 7.29 -14.85
N PHE A 197 -11.26 7.21 -13.79
CA PHE A 197 -11.98 8.33 -13.20
C PHE A 197 -11.14 9.12 -12.18
N ALA A 198 -9.95 8.61 -11.81
CA ALA A 198 -9.08 9.23 -10.81
C ALA A 198 -8.74 10.70 -11.05
N PRO A 199 -8.42 11.17 -12.28
CA PRO A 199 -8.06 12.58 -12.49
C PRO A 199 -9.18 13.54 -12.05
N PHE A 200 -10.44 13.17 -12.32
CA PHE A 200 -11.61 13.93 -11.93
C PHE A 200 -11.86 13.85 -10.43
N GLY A 201 -11.77 12.65 -9.85
CA GLY A 201 -11.91 12.45 -8.41
C GLY A 201 -10.88 13.24 -7.60
N VAL A 202 -9.61 13.17 -7.97
CA VAL A 202 -8.50 13.88 -7.30
C VAL A 202 -8.66 15.39 -7.43
N GLY A 203 -8.97 15.87 -8.64
CA GLY A 203 -9.20 17.30 -8.86
C GLY A 203 -10.39 17.84 -8.06
N ALA A 204 -11.51 17.11 -8.04
CA ALA A 204 -12.66 17.46 -7.20
C ALA A 204 -12.34 17.44 -5.71
N ALA A 205 -11.64 16.39 -5.23
CA ALA A 205 -11.22 16.29 -3.84
C ALA A 205 -10.39 17.50 -3.43
N MET A 206 -9.43 17.90 -4.26
CA MET A 206 -8.56 19.03 -3.96
C MET A 206 -9.27 20.37 -4.05
N ALA A 207 -10.14 20.55 -5.04
CA ALA A 207 -10.98 21.75 -5.13
C ALA A 207 -11.83 21.94 -3.88
N VAL A 208 -12.50 20.88 -3.41
CA VAL A 208 -13.32 20.88 -2.19
C VAL A 208 -12.46 21.12 -0.94
N THR A 209 -11.29 20.49 -0.84
CA THR A 209 -10.39 20.72 0.31
C THR A 209 -9.94 22.17 0.38
N ILE A 210 -9.51 22.77 -0.74
CA ILE A 210 -9.06 24.16 -0.76
C ILE A 210 -10.22 25.14 -0.55
N SER A 211 -11.43 24.85 -1.04
CA SER A 211 -12.59 25.73 -0.81
C SER A 211 -12.98 25.80 0.67
N HIS A 212 -12.87 24.69 1.40
CA HIS A 212 -13.24 24.63 2.83
C HIS A 212 -12.12 25.00 3.79
N GLN A 213 -10.85 24.73 3.44
CA GLN A 213 -9.72 24.84 4.36
C GLN A 213 -8.70 25.91 3.94
N GLY A 214 -8.87 26.50 2.76
CA GLY A 214 -7.96 27.48 2.18
C GLY A 214 -6.62 26.87 1.76
N LEU A 215 -5.72 27.72 1.26
CA LEU A 215 -4.38 27.31 0.81
C LEU A 215 -3.46 26.87 1.94
N GLY A 216 -3.76 27.24 3.20
CA GLY A 216 -2.94 26.89 4.36
C GLY A 216 -2.75 25.38 4.53
N VAL A 217 -3.77 24.59 4.19
CA VAL A 217 -3.72 23.11 4.25
C VAL A 217 -2.62 22.53 3.34
N LEU A 218 -2.24 23.22 2.26
CA LEU A 218 -1.17 22.76 1.37
C LEU A 218 0.19 22.69 2.08
N ALA A 219 0.42 23.53 3.09
CA ALA A 219 1.64 23.48 3.89
C ALA A 219 1.71 22.17 4.70
N ASN A 220 0.60 21.80 5.35
CA ASN A 220 0.51 20.54 6.09
C ASN A 220 0.60 19.32 5.17
N LEU A 221 -0.07 19.36 4.02
CA LEU A 221 0.00 18.29 3.02
C LEU A 221 1.41 18.16 2.43
N GLY A 222 2.07 19.27 2.13
CA GLY A 222 3.46 19.31 1.71
C GLY A 222 4.39 18.75 2.80
N MET A 223 4.15 19.10 4.07
CA MET A 223 4.90 18.57 5.21
C MET A 223 4.72 17.05 5.34
N LEU A 224 3.52 16.51 5.13
CA LEU A 224 3.28 15.06 5.11
C LEU A 224 4.08 14.39 3.98
N ILE A 225 4.05 14.93 2.76
CA ILE A 225 4.81 14.40 1.61
C ILE A 225 6.31 14.40 1.92
N ILE A 226 6.85 15.53 2.36
CA ILE A 226 8.29 15.67 2.66
C ILE A 226 8.68 14.68 3.78
N SER A 227 7.86 14.57 4.81
CA SER A 227 8.10 13.63 5.93
C SER A 227 8.09 12.18 5.46
N LEU A 228 7.18 11.81 4.55
CA LEU A 228 7.13 10.47 3.98
C LEU A 228 8.40 10.19 3.17
N TYR A 229 8.79 11.09 2.27
CA TYR A 229 10.00 10.92 1.47
C TYR A 229 11.24 10.82 2.35
N LEU A 230 11.33 11.65 3.40
CA LEU A 230 12.38 11.56 4.40
C LEU A 230 12.39 10.19 5.07
N ALA A 231 11.24 9.72 5.57
CA ALA A 231 11.12 8.43 6.24
C ALA A 231 11.49 7.26 5.30
N LEU A 232 11.08 7.30 4.04
CA LEU A 232 11.46 6.31 3.02
C LEU A 232 12.96 6.34 2.73
N VAL A 233 13.58 7.52 2.64
CA VAL A 233 15.04 7.63 2.48
C VAL A 233 15.76 7.08 3.70
N LEU A 234 15.32 7.41 4.92
CA LEU A 234 15.87 6.85 6.15
C LEU A 234 15.73 5.32 6.18
N PHE A 235 14.58 4.81 5.77
CA PHE A 235 14.34 3.37 5.67
C PHE A 235 15.30 2.70 4.69
N VAL A 236 15.43 3.23 3.47
CA VAL A 236 16.33 2.67 2.44
C VAL A 236 17.79 2.74 2.87
N VAL A 237 18.24 3.86 3.42
CA VAL A 237 19.65 4.05 3.79
C VAL A 237 20.03 3.26 5.03
N PHE A 238 19.23 3.34 6.09
CA PHE A 238 19.60 2.75 7.38
C PHE A 238 19.12 1.30 7.53
N ILE A 239 17.89 1.00 7.12
CA ILE A 239 17.33 -0.35 7.32
C ILE A 239 17.73 -1.27 6.17
N LEU A 240 17.39 -0.92 4.93
CA LEU A 240 17.79 -1.75 3.78
C LEU A 240 19.32 -1.73 3.59
N GLY A 241 19.99 -0.61 3.87
CA GLY A 241 21.45 -0.54 3.90
C GLY A 241 22.09 -1.46 4.94
N ALA A 242 21.53 -1.55 6.15
CA ALA A 242 22.00 -2.52 7.15
C ALA A 242 21.79 -3.97 6.70
N VAL A 243 20.65 -4.28 6.05
CA VAL A 243 20.39 -5.59 5.46
C VAL A 243 21.42 -5.93 4.37
N VAL A 244 21.72 -4.99 3.47
CA VAL A 244 22.75 -5.14 2.44
C VAL A 244 24.10 -5.50 3.06
N LEU A 245 24.50 -4.81 4.14
CA LEU A 245 25.76 -5.06 4.84
C LEU A 245 25.77 -6.43 5.54
N LEU A 246 24.69 -6.76 6.25
CA LEU A 246 24.56 -8.00 7.02
C LEU A 246 24.64 -9.23 6.13
N PHE A 247 23.96 -9.19 4.99
CA PHE A 247 23.94 -10.29 4.03
C PHE A 247 25.02 -10.17 2.95
N ARG A 248 25.90 -9.16 2.98
CA ARG A 248 27.00 -8.97 2.01
C ARG A 248 26.49 -8.90 0.56
N VAL A 249 25.38 -8.20 0.32
CA VAL A 249 24.82 -8.03 -1.03
C VAL A 249 25.77 -7.18 -1.89
N PRO A 250 26.08 -7.57 -3.14
CA PRO A 250 26.98 -6.79 -4.00
C PRO A 250 26.29 -5.51 -4.46
N LEU A 251 26.50 -4.43 -3.71
CA LEU A 251 25.72 -3.19 -3.81
C LEU A 251 25.71 -2.57 -5.21
N LYS A 252 26.87 -2.50 -5.88
CA LYS A 252 26.99 -1.88 -7.21
C LYS A 252 26.19 -2.65 -8.29
N PRO A 253 26.40 -3.97 -8.49
CA PRO A 253 25.55 -4.78 -9.36
C PRO A 253 24.07 -4.72 -9.00
N PHE A 254 23.74 -4.82 -7.71
CA PHE A 254 22.36 -4.77 -7.24
C PHE A 254 21.67 -3.46 -7.63
N LEU A 255 22.30 -2.31 -7.36
CA LEU A 255 21.76 -0.99 -7.72
C LEU A 255 21.59 -0.84 -9.24
N LYS A 256 22.52 -1.36 -10.05
CA LYS A 256 22.34 -1.42 -11.52
C LYS A 256 21.14 -2.26 -11.92
N ALA A 257 20.95 -3.42 -11.29
CA ALA A 257 19.87 -4.35 -11.60
C ALA A 257 18.48 -3.79 -11.25
N VAL A 258 18.36 -3.06 -10.13
CA VAL A 258 17.06 -2.50 -9.69
C VAL A 258 16.74 -1.14 -10.28
N ARG A 259 17.72 -0.40 -10.83
CA ARG A 259 17.54 0.99 -11.31
C ARG A 259 16.37 1.15 -12.29
N GLU A 260 16.34 0.35 -13.35
CA GLU A 260 15.30 0.44 -14.39
C GLU A 260 13.92 0.04 -13.83
N PRO A 261 13.75 -1.13 -13.17
CA PRO A 261 12.49 -1.47 -12.49
C PRO A 261 12.03 -0.44 -11.45
N PHE A 262 12.95 0.14 -10.67
CA PHE A 262 12.65 1.15 -9.66
C PHE A 262 12.08 2.42 -10.29
N ILE A 263 12.74 2.93 -11.35
CA ILE A 263 12.26 4.11 -12.08
C ILE A 263 10.91 3.81 -12.74
N LEU A 264 10.75 2.62 -13.31
CA LEU A 264 9.49 2.21 -13.93
C LEU A 264 8.37 2.24 -12.88
N ALA A 265 8.54 1.57 -11.73
CA ALA A 265 7.58 1.55 -10.64
C ALA A 265 7.29 2.96 -10.06
N PHE A 266 8.30 3.82 -9.98
CA PHE A 266 8.14 5.21 -9.54
C PHE A 266 7.26 6.01 -10.50
N VAL A 267 7.46 5.86 -11.81
CA VAL A 267 6.74 6.64 -12.83
C VAL A 267 5.34 6.10 -13.08
N THR A 268 5.15 4.78 -13.00
CA THR A 268 3.88 4.13 -13.30
C THR A 268 2.98 3.97 -12.09
N THR A 269 3.49 4.23 -10.87
CA THR A 269 2.80 3.97 -9.58
C THR A 269 2.21 2.56 -9.51
N SER A 270 2.81 1.64 -10.25
CA SER A 270 2.36 0.26 -10.39
C SER A 270 3.57 -0.63 -10.23
N SER A 271 3.61 -1.35 -9.11
CA SER A 271 4.61 -2.37 -8.95
C SER A 271 4.49 -3.35 -10.13
N GLU A 272 3.29 -3.84 -10.44
CA GLU A 272 3.05 -4.95 -11.41
C GLU A 272 3.74 -4.71 -12.76
N SER A 273 3.71 -3.47 -13.24
CA SER A 273 4.37 -3.07 -14.49
C SER A 273 5.88 -3.32 -14.50
N ALA A 274 6.53 -3.28 -13.35
CA ALA A 274 7.97 -3.47 -13.18
C ALA A 274 8.35 -4.88 -12.71
N LEU A 275 7.40 -5.73 -12.31
CA LEU A 275 7.66 -7.08 -11.79
C LEU A 275 8.41 -7.98 -12.79
N PRO A 276 7.99 -8.11 -14.07
CA PRO A 276 8.67 -9.02 -14.99
C PRO A 276 10.13 -8.64 -15.20
N LYS A 277 10.40 -7.34 -15.33
CA LYS A 277 11.76 -6.82 -15.49
C LYS A 277 12.58 -7.01 -14.23
N ALA A 278 12.01 -6.77 -13.05
CA ALA A 278 12.67 -7.01 -11.78
C ALA A 278 13.04 -8.50 -11.61
N MET A 279 12.13 -9.42 -11.92
CA MET A 279 12.39 -10.86 -11.84
C MET A 279 13.52 -11.27 -12.79
N GLN A 280 13.47 -10.84 -14.06
CA GLN A 280 14.53 -11.10 -15.03
C GLN A 280 15.89 -10.58 -14.56
N ASN A 281 15.93 -9.36 -14.01
CA ASN A 281 17.17 -8.76 -13.53
C ASN A 281 17.71 -9.48 -12.28
N MET A 282 16.85 -9.97 -11.39
CA MET A 282 17.29 -10.78 -10.23
C MET A 282 17.85 -12.14 -10.65
N GLU A 283 17.26 -12.80 -11.66
CA GLU A 283 17.82 -14.03 -12.22
C GLU A 283 19.20 -13.80 -12.84
N ARG A 284 19.34 -12.74 -13.64
CA ARG A 284 20.61 -12.33 -14.26
C ARG A 284 21.67 -11.97 -13.23
N LEU A 285 21.27 -11.30 -12.15
CA LEU A 285 22.16 -10.91 -11.05
C LEU A 285 22.74 -12.11 -10.28
N GLY A 286 22.16 -13.31 -10.42
CA GLY A 286 22.68 -14.53 -9.79
C GLY A 286 21.73 -15.20 -8.80
N VAL A 287 20.47 -14.78 -8.71
CA VAL A 287 19.44 -15.45 -7.90
C VAL A 287 18.85 -16.64 -8.67
N PRO A 288 18.75 -17.85 -8.09
CA PRO A 288 18.09 -18.98 -8.74
C PRO A 288 16.63 -18.68 -9.11
N LYS A 289 16.20 -19.14 -10.30
CA LYS A 289 14.82 -18.94 -10.80
C LYS A 289 13.74 -19.37 -9.82
N ARG A 290 13.96 -20.47 -9.08
CA ARG A 290 13.02 -20.96 -8.08
C ARG A 290 12.81 -19.98 -6.92
N ILE A 291 13.86 -19.24 -6.52
CA ILE A 291 13.79 -18.24 -5.45
C ILE A 291 13.13 -16.98 -6.00
N VAL A 292 13.53 -16.53 -7.20
CA VAL A 292 12.88 -15.37 -7.85
C VAL A 292 11.39 -15.61 -8.04
N GLY A 293 11.02 -16.75 -8.62
CA GLY A 293 9.63 -17.13 -8.92
C GLY A 293 8.75 -17.32 -7.68
N PHE A 294 9.33 -17.43 -6.49
CA PHE A 294 8.59 -17.54 -5.23
C PHE A 294 8.63 -16.25 -4.40
N VAL A 295 9.83 -15.71 -4.13
CA VAL A 295 10.03 -14.58 -3.21
C VAL A 295 9.49 -13.28 -3.80
N MET A 296 9.68 -13.02 -5.10
CA MET A 296 9.20 -11.78 -5.73
C MET A 296 7.66 -11.70 -5.72
N PRO A 297 6.90 -12.74 -6.14
CA PRO A 297 5.44 -12.71 -6.05
C PRO A 297 4.92 -12.70 -4.60
N THR A 298 5.57 -13.42 -3.68
CA THR A 298 5.13 -13.44 -2.27
C THR A 298 5.36 -12.09 -1.60
N GLY A 299 6.52 -11.46 -1.82
CA GLY A 299 6.83 -10.13 -1.30
C GLY A 299 5.89 -9.05 -1.84
N TYR A 300 5.29 -9.27 -3.00
CA TYR A 300 4.28 -8.38 -3.57
C TYR A 300 3.00 -8.23 -2.76
N SER A 301 2.69 -9.23 -1.95
CA SER A 301 1.50 -9.24 -1.11
C SER A 301 1.87 -9.09 0.37
N PHE A 302 3.08 -9.48 0.76
CA PHE A 302 3.48 -9.58 2.16
C PHE A 302 4.59 -8.61 2.58
N ASN A 303 5.32 -8.01 1.64
CA ASN A 303 6.46 -7.12 1.91
C ASN A 303 6.27 -5.77 1.22
N LEU A 304 5.25 -5.05 1.68
CA LEU A 304 4.92 -3.72 1.20
C LEU A 304 5.50 -2.64 2.12
N ASP A 305 6.82 -2.67 2.33
CA ASP A 305 7.55 -1.83 3.28
C ASP A 305 7.18 -0.33 3.22
N GLY A 306 7.26 0.26 2.02
CA GLY A 306 6.91 1.65 1.77
C GLY A 306 5.43 1.93 1.97
N THR A 307 4.56 0.98 1.63
CA THR A 307 3.11 1.12 1.89
C THR A 307 2.82 1.06 3.38
N THR A 308 3.41 0.14 4.12
CA THR A 308 3.22 0.00 5.56
C THR A 308 3.72 1.24 6.31
N LEU A 309 4.89 1.77 5.92
CA LEU A 309 5.40 3.04 6.43
C LEU A 309 4.44 4.19 6.13
N TYR A 310 3.95 4.29 4.89
CA TYR A 310 2.94 5.28 4.49
C TYR A 310 1.66 5.16 5.33
N LEU A 311 1.12 3.94 5.50
CA LEU A 311 -0.12 3.70 6.25
C LEU A 311 0.01 4.15 7.70
N ALA A 312 1.16 3.89 8.34
CA ALA A 312 1.43 4.38 9.69
C ALA A 312 1.40 5.91 9.75
N MET A 313 2.11 6.57 8.84
CA MET A 313 2.17 8.04 8.79
C MET A 313 0.81 8.67 8.45
N ALA A 314 0.14 8.18 7.43
CA ALA A 314 -1.15 8.67 6.99
C ALA A 314 -2.22 8.50 8.07
N SER A 315 -2.22 7.36 8.77
CA SER A 315 -3.21 7.10 9.81
C SER A 315 -3.05 8.06 11.00
N VAL A 316 -1.81 8.27 11.45
CA VAL A 316 -1.53 9.20 12.55
C VAL A 316 -1.73 10.65 12.13
N PHE A 317 -1.41 11.02 10.89
CA PHE A 317 -1.74 12.34 10.34
C PHE A 317 -3.24 12.64 10.45
N VAL A 318 -4.11 11.69 10.04
CA VAL A 318 -5.56 11.87 10.16
C VAL A 318 -5.99 11.91 11.63
N ALA A 319 -5.39 11.09 12.49
CA ALA A 319 -5.68 11.12 13.92
C ALA A 319 -5.29 12.47 14.58
N GLN A 320 -4.17 13.08 14.17
CA GLN A 320 -3.74 14.41 14.59
C GLN A 320 -4.73 15.50 14.14
N ALA A 321 -5.20 15.43 12.89
CA ALA A 321 -6.23 16.31 12.38
C ALA A 321 -7.57 16.12 13.13
N ALA A 322 -7.94 14.87 13.42
CA ALA A 322 -9.12 14.54 14.20
C ALA A 322 -9.07 15.13 15.63
N ALA A 323 -7.92 15.05 16.29
CA ALA A 323 -7.70 15.65 17.62
C ALA A 323 -7.80 17.17 17.61
N THR A 324 -7.46 17.82 16.50
CA THR A 324 -7.67 19.26 16.34
C THR A 324 -9.14 19.60 16.05
N THR A 325 -9.85 18.70 15.35
CA THR A 325 -11.23 18.90 14.89
C THR A 325 -12.25 18.67 16.00
N ILE A 326 -12.03 17.67 16.86
CA ILE A 326 -13.00 17.23 17.88
C ILE A 326 -12.51 17.70 19.25
N PRO A 327 -13.21 18.65 19.91
CA PRO A 327 -12.83 19.11 21.24
C PRO A 327 -12.78 17.95 22.24
N GLY A 328 -11.64 17.78 22.92
CA GLY A 328 -11.45 16.73 23.92
C GLY A 328 -11.13 15.34 23.37
N PHE A 329 -11.06 15.15 22.05
CA PHE A 329 -10.59 13.89 21.47
C PHE A 329 -9.07 13.79 21.59
N THR A 330 -8.60 12.76 22.28
CA THR A 330 -7.18 12.42 22.38
C THR A 330 -6.94 11.07 21.74
N PHE A 331 -5.98 11.01 20.82
CA PHE A 331 -5.52 9.75 20.26
C PHE A 331 -4.26 9.29 21.00
N THR A 332 -4.44 8.41 21.99
CA THR A 332 -3.36 8.03 22.90
C THR A 332 -2.28 7.20 22.21
N PHE A 333 -1.08 7.17 22.78
CA PHE A 333 0.00 6.33 22.25
C PHE A 333 -0.38 4.85 22.22
N GLU A 334 -1.12 4.36 23.20
CA GLU A 334 -1.64 2.98 23.22
C GLU A 334 -2.56 2.69 22.03
N GLN A 335 -3.47 3.62 21.71
CA GLN A 335 -4.34 3.51 20.54
C GLN A 335 -3.54 3.53 19.23
N GLN A 336 -2.48 4.35 19.15
CA GLN A 336 -1.57 4.34 18.00
C GLN A 336 -0.90 2.97 17.84
N ILE A 337 -0.40 2.36 18.93
CA ILE A 337 0.22 1.02 18.88
C ILE A 337 -0.80 -0.04 18.45
N MET A 338 -2.02 -0.01 18.96
CA MET A 338 -3.07 -0.95 18.54
C MET A 338 -3.43 -0.78 17.06
N MET A 339 -3.49 0.46 16.57
CA MET A 339 -3.68 0.76 15.15
C MET A 339 -2.51 0.25 14.32
N MET A 340 -1.27 0.40 14.80
CA MET A 340 -0.07 -0.11 14.15
C MET A 340 -0.08 -1.65 14.04
N LEU A 341 -0.49 -2.35 15.10
CA LEU A 341 -0.65 -3.81 15.08
C LEU A 341 -1.75 -4.24 14.11
N SER A 342 -2.86 -3.50 14.04
CA SER A 342 -3.91 -3.73 13.05
C SER A 342 -3.40 -3.53 11.62
N LEU A 343 -2.63 -2.47 11.36
CA LEU A 343 -2.02 -2.21 10.06
C LEU A 343 -1.03 -3.30 9.67
N MET A 344 -0.24 -3.82 10.60
CA MET A 344 0.70 -4.92 10.35
C MET A 344 0.00 -6.19 9.83
N ILE A 345 -1.24 -6.43 10.21
CA ILE A 345 -2.03 -7.58 9.73
C ILE A 345 -2.77 -7.20 8.44
N THR A 346 -3.47 -6.06 8.44
CA THR A 346 -4.35 -5.64 7.34
C THR A 346 -3.60 -5.15 6.11
N SER A 347 -2.33 -4.75 6.23
CA SER A 347 -1.49 -4.40 5.07
C SER A 347 -0.94 -5.61 4.33
N LYS A 348 -1.12 -6.82 4.86
CA LYS A 348 -0.63 -8.07 4.25
C LYS A 348 -1.73 -8.74 3.44
N GLY A 349 -1.33 -9.50 2.43
CA GLY A 349 -2.24 -10.24 1.55
C GLY A 349 -2.80 -9.37 0.42
N VAL A 350 -2.93 -8.05 0.61
CA VAL A 350 -3.38 -7.14 -0.45
C VAL A 350 -2.32 -7.07 -1.55
N ALA A 351 -2.63 -7.55 -2.76
CA ALA A 351 -1.72 -7.40 -3.88
C ALA A 351 -1.52 -5.90 -4.18
N ALA A 352 -0.30 -5.53 -4.56
CA ALA A 352 0.12 -4.17 -4.87
C ALA A 352 -0.61 -3.59 -6.10
N VAL A 353 -1.87 -3.22 -5.91
CA VAL A 353 -2.68 -2.49 -6.88
C VAL A 353 -2.65 -1.01 -6.51
N PRO A 354 -2.58 -0.10 -7.50
CA PRO A 354 -2.59 1.33 -7.26
C PRO A 354 -3.69 1.70 -6.28
N ARG A 355 -3.30 2.40 -5.21
CA ARG A 355 -4.20 2.96 -4.19
C ARG A 355 -5.04 1.95 -3.38
N ALA A 356 -4.69 0.66 -3.41
CA ALA A 356 -5.17 -0.31 -2.43
C ALA A 356 -4.77 0.09 -0.99
N SER A 357 -3.74 0.92 -0.84
CA SER A 357 -3.36 1.54 0.43
C SER A 357 -4.43 2.51 0.97
N LEU A 358 -5.15 3.27 0.13
CA LEU A 358 -6.21 4.17 0.60
C LEU A 358 -7.42 3.42 1.13
N VAL A 359 -7.68 2.26 0.53
CA VAL A 359 -8.66 1.28 1.01
C VAL A 359 -8.31 0.81 2.42
N ILE A 360 -7.08 0.33 2.62
CA ILE A 360 -6.61 -0.15 3.93
C ILE A 360 -6.64 1.01 4.93
N LEU A 361 -6.13 2.18 4.54
CA LEU A 361 -6.11 3.38 5.37
C LEU A 361 -7.50 3.77 5.86
N LEU A 362 -8.47 3.89 4.94
CA LEU A 362 -9.84 4.24 5.28
C LEU A 362 -10.44 3.25 6.26
N ALA A 363 -10.17 1.98 6.04
CA ALA A 363 -10.73 0.96 6.87
C ALA A 363 -10.15 0.94 8.28
N THR A 364 -8.83 1.03 8.40
CA THR A 364 -8.16 1.21 9.68
C THR A 364 -8.68 2.45 10.39
N LEU A 365 -8.77 3.59 9.71
CA LEU A 365 -9.30 4.80 10.31
C LEU A 365 -10.75 4.66 10.76
N SER A 366 -11.58 3.91 10.04
CA SER A 366 -12.98 3.67 10.41
C SER A 366 -13.13 2.78 11.66
N SER A 367 -12.14 1.93 11.94
CA SER A 367 -12.13 1.09 13.15
C SER A 367 -11.66 1.84 14.40
N PHE A 368 -10.79 2.85 14.24
CA PHE A 368 -10.12 3.52 15.36
C PHE A 368 -10.56 4.98 15.59
N LEU A 369 -11.15 5.64 14.58
CA LEU A 369 -11.64 7.00 14.69
C LEU A 369 -13.18 7.04 14.71
N PRO A 370 -13.78 8.13 15.23
CA PRO A 370 -15.22 8.31 15.17
C PRO A 370 -15.78 8.21 13.74
N PRO A 371 -17.03 7.75 13.57
CA PRO A 371 -17.63 7.53 12.25
C PRO A 371 -17.50 8.76 11.33
N GLY A 372 -17.12 8.57 10.06
CA GLY A 372 -17.02 9.66 9.08
C GLY A 372 -15.70 10.46 9.10
N ILE A 373 -14.98 10.54 10.23
CA ILE A 373 -13.69 11.24 10.32
C ILE A 373 -12.64 10.58 9.42
N GLY A 374 -12.56 9.25 9.43
CA GLY A 374 -11.64 8.52 8.56
C GLY A 374 -11.86 8.83 7.08
N ALA A 375 -13.11 8.95 6.64
CA ALA A 375 -13.44 9.29 5.26
C ALA A 375 -13.01 10.71 4.89
N LEU A 376 -13.20 11.70 5.78
CA LEU A 376 -12.74 13.07 5.56
C LEU A 376 -11.21 13.16 5.48
N GLY A 377 -10.50 12.45 6.36
CA GLY A 377 -9.04 12.39 6.35
C GLY A 377 -8.49 11.72 5.09
N VAL A 378 -9.06 10.58 4.69
CA VAL A 378 -8.67 9.90 3.45
C VAL A 378 -8.97 10.76 2.23
N ALA A 379 -10.09 11.47 2.20
CA ALA A 379 -10.43 12.37 1.10
C ALA A 379 -9.39 13.50 0.92
N MET A 380 -8.87 14.03 2.03
CA MET A 380 -7.81 15.03 2.01
C MET A 380 -6.48 14.45 1.50
N ILE A 381 -6.06 13.31 2.04
CA ILE A 381 -4.82 12.63 1.63
C ILE A 381 -4.91 12.20 0.16
N PHE A 382 -6.08 11.76 -0.29
CA PHE A 382 -6.31 11.29 -1.65
C PHE A 382 -5.88 12.32 -2.72
N GLY A 383 -6.05 13.61 -2.43
CA GLY A 383 -5.60 14.69 -3.32
C GLY A 383 -4.12 14.60 -3.66
N ILE A 384 -3.29 14.25 -2.68
CA ILE A 384 -1.83 14.21 -2.79
C ILE A 384 -1.27 12.78 -2.86
N ASP A 385 -2.12 11.76 -2.76
CA ASP A 385 -1.71 10.35 -2.66
C ASP A 385 -0.84 9.91 -3.84
N GLU A 386 -1.08 10.45 -5.04
CA GLU A 386 -0.27 10.11 -6.22
C GLU A 386 1.22 10.42 -6.01
N LEU A 387 1.55 11.57 -5.40
CA LEU A 387 2.94 11.96 -5.14
C LEU A 387 3.62 11.04 -4.13
N MET A 388 2.84 10.53 -3.17
CA MET A 388 3.29 9.58 -2.16
C MET A 388 3.38 8.16 -2.73
N ASP A 389 2.52 7.82 -3.69
CA ASP A 389 2.43 6.50 -4.32
C ASP A 389 3.68 6.16 -5.13
N MET A 390 4.20 7.15 -5.86
CA MET A 390 5.42 7.01 -6.64
C MET A 390 6.58 6.50 -5.78
N ALA A 391 6.79 7.13 -4.62
CA ALA A 391 7.87 6.76 -3.72
C ALA A 391 7.62 5.39 -3.05
N ARG A 392 6.43 5.16 -2.46
CA ARG A 392 6.15 3.90 -1.75
C ARG A 392 6.23 2.69 -2.69
N THR A 393 5.71 2.80 -3.91
CA THR A 393 5.73 1.72 -4.91
C THR A 393 7.17 1.37 -5.30
N SER A 394 8.01 2.39 -5.53
CA SER A 394 9.42 2.17 -5.86
C SER A 394 10.21 1.52 -4.72
N VAL A 395 9.95 1.90 -3.46
CA VAL A 395 10.60 1.32 -2.27
C VAL A 395 10.12 -0.11 -2.02
N ASN A 396 8.83 -0.42 -2.22
CA ASN A 396 8.31 -1.79 -2.14
C ASN A 396 9.03 -2.71 -3.15
N LEU A 397 9.20 -2.25 -4.39
CA LEU A 397 9.91 -3.01 -5.41
C LEU A 397 11.38 -3.23 -5.01
N LEU A 398 12.05 -2.17 -4.53
CA LEU A 398 13.43 -2.27 -4.06
C LEU A 398 13.57 -3.28 -2.92
N GLY A 399 12.68 -3.23 -1.92
CA GLY A 399 12.63 -4.15 -0.80
C GLY A 399 12.45 -5.59 -1.24
N ASN A 400 11.56 -5.85 -2.20
CA ASN A 400 11.31 -7.18 -2.75
C ASN A 400 12.50 -7.75 -3.55
N CYS A 401 13.16 -6.90 -4.36
CA CYS A 401 14.41 -7.27 -5.02
C CYS A 401 15.51 -7.62 -4.00
N LEU A 402 15.66 -6.80 -2.95
CA LEU A 402 16.65 -7.06 -1.90
C LEU A 402 16.35 -8.34 -1.14
N ALA A 403 15.10 -8.56 -0.75
CA ALA A 403 14.66 -9.78 -0.08
C ALA A 403 15.01 -11.02 -0.91
N THR A 404 14.79 -10.96 -2.22
CA THR A 404 15.09 -12.06 -3.14
C THR A 404 16.58 -12.43 -3.13
N VAL A 405 17.47 -11.43 -3.11
CA VAL A 405 18.93 -11.66 -2.98
C VAL A 405 19.29 -12.18 -1.59
N VAL A 406 18.71 -11.60 -0.54
CA VAL A 406 18.92 -12.01 0.86
C VAL A 406 18.55 -13.47 1.06
N ILE A 407 17.40 -13.92 0.57
CA ILE A 407 16.96 -15.30 0.68
C ILE A 407 17.89 -16.24 -0.11
N ALA A 408 18.33 -15.86 -1.31
CA ALA A 408 19.32 -16.66 -2.05
C ALA A 408 20.65 -16.80 -1.31
N ARG A 409 21.14 -15.72 -0.67
CA ARG A 409 22.34 -15.80 0.17
C ARG A 409 22.10 -16.61 1.45
N TRP A 410 20.94 -16.48 2.07
CA TRP A 410 20.58 -17.25 3.25
C TRP A 410 20.40 -18.74 2.96
N GLU A 411 20.12 -19.10 1.71
CA GLU A 411 20.11 -20.48 1.22
C GLU A 411 21.50 -20.94 0.72
N GLY A 412 22.48 -20.05 0.58
CA GLY A 412 23.80 -20.36 0.05
C GLY A 412 23.82 -20.61 -1.47
N GLU A 413 22.83 -20.11 -2.20
CA GLU A 413 22.64 -20.36 -3.64
C GLU A 413 22.83 -19.14 -4.53
N PHE A 414 23.19 -17.99 -3.95
CA PHE A 414 23.47 -16.78 -4.72
C PHE A 414 24.79 -16.94 -5.50
N ASN A 415 24.76 -16.66 -6.80
CA ASN A 415 25.93 -16.75 -7.66
C ASN A 415 26.67 -15.39 -7.71
N ASP A 416 27.75 -15.28 -6.95
CA ASP A 416 28.59 -14.08 -6.89
C ASP A 416 29.31 -13.77 -8.22
N GLN A 417 29.70 -14.78 -9.01
CA GLN A 417 30.37 -14.57 -10.30
C GLN A 417 29.46 -13.88 -11.31
N LYS A 418 28.19 -14.29 -11.38
CA LYS A 418 27.18 -13.61 -12.21
C LYS A 418 26.94 -12.18 -11.78
N ALA A 419 26.98 -11.92 -10.47
CA ALA A 419 26.81 -10.57 -9.95
C ALA A 419 27.98 -9.65 -10.35
N GLU A 420 29.22 -10.16 -10.39
CA GLU A 420 30.40 -9.38 -10.77
C GLU A 420 30.33 -8.89 -12.22
N VAL A 421 29.87 -9.73 -13.15
CA VAL A 421 29.77 -9.39 -14.58
C VAL A 421 28.47 -8.64 -14.93
N PHE A 422 27.52 -8.48 -14.01
CA PHE A 422 26.23 -7.86 -14.30
C PHE A 422 26.35 -6.45 -14.92
N GLY A 423 25.75 -6.28 -16.10
CA GLY A 423 25.73 -5.04 -16.87
C GLY A 423 27.09 -4.68 -17.49
N THR A 424 27.96 -5.66 -17.72
CA THR A 424 29.23 -5.53 -18.44
C THR A 424 29.14 -6.21 -19.83
N GLU A 425 30.12 -5.97 -20.70
CA GLU A 425 30.20 -6.64 -22.01
C GLU A 425 30.34 -8.17 -21.86
N ASP A 426 31.00 -8.63 -20.80
CA ASP A 426 31.20 -10.05 -20.51
C ASP A 426 29.88 -10.78 -20.24
N GLU A 427 28.89 -10.13 -19.60
CA GLU A 427 27.54 -10.71 -19.42
C GLU A 427 26.83 -10.93 -20.76
N VAL A 428 26.98 -9.98 -21.69
CA VAL A 428 26.36 -10.06 -23.02
C VAL A 428 26.98 -11.19 -23.84
N MET A 429 28.30 -11.38 -23.73
CA MET A 429 29.00 -12.48 -24.38
C MET A 429 28.63 -13.85 -23.80
N GLU A 430 28.53 -13.96 -22.46
CA GLU A 430 28.16 -15.22 -21.80
C GLU A 430 26.71 -15.63 -22.13
N SER A 431 25.80 -14.67 -22.23
CA SER A 431 24.41 -14.95 -22.64
C SER A 431 24.24 -15.28 -24.12
N ALA A 432 25.14 -14.81 -24.99
CA ALA A 432 25.19 -15.19 -26.41
C ALA A 432 25.78 -16.59 -26.67
N LEU A 433 26.58 -17.13 -25.74
CA LEU A 433 27.15 -18.48 -25.80
C LEU A 433 26.19 -19.58 -25.31
N ILE A 434 25.15 -19.21 -24.57
CA ILE A 434 24.17 -20.14 -23.96
C ILE A 434 22.88 -20.25 -24.82
N GLN A 435 22.69 -19.36 -25.79
CA GLN A 435 21.66 -19.46 -26.85
C GLN A 435 22.18 -20.25 -28.04
#